data_AF-S8CB18-F1
#
_entry.id   AF-S8CB18-F1
#
_cell.length_a   1.000
_cell.length_b   1.000
_cell.length_c   1.000
_cell.angle_alpha   90.00
_cell.angle_beta   90.00
_cell.angle_gamma   90.00
#
_symmetry.space_group_name_H-M   'P 1'
#
loop_
_entity.id
_entity.type
_entity.pdbx_description
1 polymer ?
#
loop_
_entity_poly.entity_id
_entity_poly.type
_entity_poly.pdbx_seq_one_letter_code
_entity_poly.pdbx_strand_id
1 'polypeptide(L)'
;MILLQSHCRYLLQVLSTRVQNIEKGAELDCQWVEFDDVRYHIQATLRNPNIVLLSLSLPTPSPETSFFGGLPQGAIEAVKAAYGAILQILDPPRDGFNLTVKLNLSKLPPEE
;
A
#
# COMPACT_ATOMS: atom_id res chain seq x y z
N MET A 1 -6.97 2.33 -25.77
CA MET A 1 -6.43 1.23 -24.94
C MET A 1 -7.54 0.22 -24.76
N ILE A 2 -7.36 -1.04 -25.18
CA ILE A 2 -8.46 -2.04 -25.21
C ILE A 2 -8.55 -2.83 -23.88
N LEU A 3 -7.42 -2.97 -23.16
CA LEU A 3 -7.36 -3.61 -21.84
C LEU A 3 -7.11 -2.55 -20.76
N LEU A 4 -7.73 -2.73 -19.59
CA LEU A 4 -7.46 -1.91 -18.40
C LEU A 4 -6.04 -2.22 -17.86
N GLN A 5 -5.34 -1.20 -17.36
CA GLN A 5 -4.07 -1.43 -16.67
C GLN A 5 -4.35 -2.03 -15.29
N SER A 6 -3.62 -3.10 -14.94
CA SER A 6 -3.80 -3.79 -13.66
C SER A 6 -3.25 -3.02 -12.46
N HIS A 7 -2.30 -2.11 -12.66
CA HIS A 7 -1.63 -1.40 -11.57
C HIS A 7 -2.21 0.00 -11.41
N CYS A 8 -2.36 0.45 -10.16
CA CYS A 8 -2.71 1.83 -9.84
C CYS A 8 -1.57 2.77 -10.26
N ARG A 9 -1.75 3.49 -11.38
CA ARG A 9 -0.75 4.46 -11.89
C ARG A 9 -0.43 5.55 -10.87
N TYR A 10 -1.44 6.01 -10.14
CA TYR A 10 -1.28 7.05 -9.14
C TYR A 10 -0.36 6.58 -8.00
N LEU A 11 -0.63 5.40 -7.44
CA LEU A 11 0.19 4.81 -6.38
C LEU A 11 1.64 4.61 -6.85
N LEU A 12 1.83 4.07 -8.06
CA LEU A 12 3.17 3.90 -8.64
C LEU A 12 3.90 5.24 -8.75
N GLN A 13 3.25 6.26 -9.33
CA GLN A 13 3.86 7.58 -9.49
C GLN A 13 4.23 8.21 -8.14
N VAL A 14 3.35 8.13 -7.15
CA VAL A 14 3.61 8.64 -5.79
C VAL A 14 4.80 7.95 -5.14
N LEU A 15 4.85 6.61 -5.20
CA LEU A 15 5.94 5.84 -4.61
C LEU A 15 7.26 6.06 -5.36
N SER A 16 7.27 6.05 -6.69
CA SER A 16 8.47 6.31 -7.50
C SER A 16 9.02 7.71 -7.26
N THR A 17 8.14 8.72 -7.22
CA THR A 17 8.55 10.11 -6.93
C THR A 17 9.18 10.20 -5.55
N ARG A 18 8.62 9.50 -4.56
CA ARG A 18 9.16 9.46 -3.20
C ARG A 18 10.54 8.79 -3.16
N VAL A 19 10.73 7.66 -3.84
CA VAL A 19 12.04 6.97 -3.91
C VAL A 19 13.10 7.85 -4.57
N GLN A 20 12.76 8.53 -5.66
CA GLN A 20 13.68 9.42 -6.37
C GLN A 20 14.04 10.68 -5.55
N ASN A 21 13.19 11.07 -4.61
CA ASN A 21 13.33 12.30 -3.83
C ASN A 21 13.28 12.02 -2.32
N ILE A 22 13.94 10.96 -1.82
CA ILE A 22 13.88 10.61 -0.39
C ILE A 22 14.33 11.77 0.51
N GLU A 23 15.44 12.45 0.17
CA GLU A 23 16.00 13.53 1.01
C GLU A 23 15.30 14.89 0.85
N LYS A 24 14.71 15.13 -0.33
CA LYS A 24 14.10 16.42 -0.72
C LYS A 24 12.59 16.36 -0.83
N GLY A 25 12.00 15.21 -0.54
CA GLY A 25 10.57 14.97 -0.67
C GLY A 25 9.78 15.80 0.34
N ALA A 26 8.50 16.02 0.07
CA ALA A 26 7.60 16.70 1.00
C ALA A 26 6.93 15.71 1.97
N GLU A 27 6.24 16.22 2.98
CA GLU A 27 5.24 15.41 3.66
C GLU A 27 4.14 14.99 2.68
N LEU A 28 3.69 13.76 2.82
CA LEU A 28 2.68 13.15 1.98
C LEU A 28 1.55 12.67 2.89
N ASP A 29 0.33 13.10 2.58
CA ASP A 29 -0.89 12.58 3.15
C ASP A 29 -1.96 12.66 2.05
N CYS A 30 -2.19 11.57 1.34
CA CYS A 30 -3.13 11.54 0.23
C CYS A 30 -4.02 10.30 0.24
N GLN A 31 -5.27 10.50 -0.14
CA GLN A 31 -6.26 9.43 -0.33
C GLN A 31 -6.54 9.27 -1.83
N TRP A 32 -6.66 8.02 -2.27
CA TRP A 32 -6.98 7.69 -3.65
C TRP A 32 -8.03 6.58 -3.71
N VAL A 33 -8.94 6.67 -4.67
CA VAL A 33 -9.97 5.65 -4.91
C VAL A 33 -9.73 5.08 -6.30
N GLU A 34 -9.69 3.76 -6.40
CA GLU A 34 -9.49 3.02 -7.64
C GLU A 34 -10.76 2.21 -8.00
N PHE A 35 -10.73 1.51 -9.12
CA PHE A 35 -11.80 0.60 -9.53
C PHE A 35 -12.24 -0.34 -8.39
N ASP A 36 -13.54 -0.67 -8.40
CA ASP A 36 -14.21 -1.48 -7.38
C ASP A 36 -14.16 -0.90 -5.95
N ASP A 37 -14.08 0.43 -5.83
CA ASP A 37 -14.07 1.16 -4.55
C ASP A 37 -12.90 0.76 -3.62
N VAL A 38 -11.77 0.36 -4.21
CA VAL A 38 -10.54 0.15 -3.44
C VAL A 38 -9.97 1.52 -3.07
N ARG A 39 -9.77 1.74 -1.76
CA ARG A 39 -9.30 3.03 -1.24
C ARG A 39 -7.90 2.89 -0.67
N TYR A 40 -7.01 3.74 -1.13
CA TYR A 40 -5.65 3.87 -0.63
C TYR A 40 -5.54 5.12 0.24
N HIS A 41 -4.81 5.02 1.34
CA HIS A 41 -4.32 6.16 2.09
C HIS A 41 -2.81 6.04 2.23
N ILE A 42 -2.07 7.01 1.70
CA ILE A 42 -0.62 7.01 1.61
C ILE A 42 -0.11 8.15 2.47
N GLN A 43 0.72 7.82 3.46
CA GLN A 43 1.34 8.80 4.35
C GLN A 43 2.85 8.64 4.41
N ALA A 44 3.57 9.76 4.35
CA ALA A 44 5.02 9.78 4.56
C ALA A 44 5.41 11.11 5.21
N THR A 45 6.34 11.07 6.17
CA THR A 45 6.75 12.26 6.93
C THR A 45 8.19 12.63 6.61
N LEU A 46 8.59 13.87 6.94
CA LEU A 46 10.00 14.28 6.86
C LEU A 46 10.84 13.70 8.01
N ARG A 47 10.21 13.32 9.12
CA ARG A 47 10.91 12.74 10.29
C ARG A 47 11.56 11.39 9.97
N ASN A 48 10.93 10.62 9.09
CA ASN A 48 11.49 9.35 8.63
C ASN A 48 11.21 9.15 7.14
N PRO A 49 12.05 9.73 6.27
CA PRO A 49 11.73 9.86 4.85
C PRO A 49 11.67 8.52 4.11
N ASN A 50 12.40 7.52 4.62
CA ASN A 50 12.46 6.14 4.12
C ASN A 50 11.21 5.32 4.45
N ILE A 51 10.32 5.83 5.31
CA ILE A 51 9.13 5.11 5.72
C ILE A 51 7.90 5.71 5.04
N VAL A 52 7.13 4.84 4.38
CA VAL A 52 5.79 5.16 3.86
C VAL A 52 4.77 4.25 4.54
N LEU A 53 3.73 4.84 5.11
CA LEU A 53 2.57 4.12 5.61
C LEU A 53 1.54 4.04 4.49
N LEU A 54 1.13 2.83 4.14
CA LEU A 54 0.12 2.57 3.13
C LEU A 54 -1.03 1.79 3.77
N SER A 55 -2.19 2.42 3.87
CA SER A 55 -3.41 1.79 4.34
C SER A 55 -4.35 1.55 3.16
N LEU A 56 -4.97 0.37 3.14
CA LEU A 56 -5.91 -0.06 2.10
C LEU A 56 -7.25 -0.42 2.71
N SER A 57 -8.33 0.08 2.10
CA SER A 57 -9.68 -0.39 2.33
C SER A 57 -10.20 -1.07 1.07
N LEU A 58 -10.77 -2.25 1.26
CA LEU A 58 -11.38 -3.07 0.24
C LEU A 58 -12.90 -2.94 0.33
N PRO A 59 -13.63 -3.06 -0.79
CA PRO A 59 -15.08 -3.13 -0.78
C PRO A 59 -15.56 -4.30 0.08
N THR A 60 -16.79 -4.20 0.58
CA THR A 60 -17.43 -5.31 1.28
C THR A 60 -17.53 -6.51 0.34
N PRO A 61 -17.01 -7.69 0.73
CA PRO A 61 -17.05 -8.88 -0.11
C PRO A 61 -18.49 -9.33 -0.35
N SER A 62 -18.70 -10.09 -1.44
CA SER A 62 -19.97 -10.80 -1.62
C SER A 62 -20.19 -11.80 -0.48
N PRO A 63 -21.45 -12.13 -0.13
CA PRO A 63 -21.75 -13.08 0.95
C PRO A 63 -21.11 -14.46 0.79
N GLU A 64 -20.78 -14.84 -0.45
CA GLU A 64 -20.17 -16.12 -0.79
C GLU A 64 -18.65 -16.12 -0.63
N THR A 65 -18.02 -14.95 -0.40
CA THR A 65 -16.57 -14.83 -0.28
C THR A 65 -16.14 -14.74 1.17
N SER A 66 -15.38 -15.74 1.63
CA SER A 66 -14.83 -15.79 2.99
C SER A 66 -13.72 -14.75 3.19
N PHE A 67 -14.06 -13.64 3.84
CA PHE A 67 -13.09 -12.66 4.34
C PHE A 67 -12.91 -12.84 5.85
N PHE A 68 -11.66 -12.84 6.31
CA PHE A 68 -11.32 -12.83 7.72
C PHE A 68 -10.59 -11.53 8.05
N GLY A 69 -11.12 -10.74 9.00
CA GLY A 69 -10.57 -9.42 9.30
C GLY A 69 -10.63 -8.43 8.13
N GLY A 70 -11.56 -8.63 7.18
CA GLY A 70 -11.70 -7.77 6.01
C GLY A 70 -10.71 -8.03 4.87
N LEU A 71 -9.99 -9.16 4.92
CA LEU A 71 -9.12 -9.62 3.82
C LEU A 71 -9.48 -11.05 3.39
N PRO A 72 -9.25 -11.43 2.12
CA PRO A 72 -9.36 -12.82 1.69
C PRO A 72 -8.45 -13.76 2.47
N GLN A 73 -8.84 -15.03 2.59
CA GLN A 73 -7.99 -16.06 3.19
C GLN A 73 -6.65 -16.16 2.46
N GLY A 74 -5.54 -16.19 3.21
CA GLY A 74 -4.18 -16.28 2.65
C GLY A 74 -3.59 -14.96 2.16
N ALA A 75 -4.34 -13.85 2.20
CA ALA A 75 -3.86 -12.56 1.71
C ALA A 75 -2.63 -12.05 2.48
N ILE A 76 -2.63 -12.21 3.80
CA ILE A 76 -1.51 -11.77 4.66
C ILE A 76 -0.24 -12.57 4.34
N GLU A 77 -0.37 -13.88 4.18
CA GLU A 77 0.72 -14.79 3.83
C GLU A 77 1.27 -14.45 2.44
N ALA A 78 0.40 -14.20 1.47
CA ALA A 78 0.80 -13.80 0.12
C ALA A 78 1.56 -12.46 0.11
N VAL A 79 1.08 -11.45 0.86
CA VAL A 79 1.76 -10.15 0.97
C VAL A 79 3.12 -10.30 1.65
N LYS A 80 3.21 -11.08 2.72
CA LYS A 80 4.49 -11.35 3.41
C LYS A 80 5.47 -12.10 2.51
N ALA A 81 5.00 -13.08 1.75
CA ALA A 81 5.82 -13.85 0.82
C ALA A 81 6.36 -12.97 -0.33
N ALA A 82 5.54 -12.06 -0.85
CA ALA A 82 5.93 -11.18 -1.96
C ALA A 82 6.85 -10.02 -1.53
N TYR A 83 6.58 -9.40 -0.37
CA TYR A 83 7.19 -8.10 -0.02
C TYR A 83 7.81 -8.05 1.38
N GLY A 84 7.86 -9.15 2.12
CA GLY A 84 8.27 -9.17 3.54
C GLY A 84 9.66 -8.59 3.85
N ALA A 85 10.56 -8.50 2.86
CA ALA A 85 11.86 -7.85 3.03
C ALA A 85 11.73 -6.32 3.24
N ILE A 86 10.79 -5.68 2.55
CA ILE A 86 10.61 -4.22 2.52
C ILE A 86 9.34 -3.76 3.25
N LEU A 87 8.46 -4.69 3.61
CA LEU A 87 7.11 -4.40 4.10
C LEU A 87 6.91 -5.01 5.50
N GLN A 88 6.42 -4.18 6.42
CA GLN A 88 5.94 -4.60 7.74
C GLN A 88 4.44 -4.37 7.83
N ILE A 89 3.66 -5.42 8.08
CA ILE A 89 2.21 -5.31 8.30
C ILE A 89 1.95 -4.78 9.71
N LEU A 90 1.07 -3.80 9.86
CA LEU A 90 0.57 -3.36 11.16
C LEU A 90 -0.70 -4.14 11.51
N ASP A 91 -0.69 -4.73 12.71
CA ASP A 91 -1.79 -5.50 13.26
C ASP A 91 -2.06 -5.01 14.71
N PRO A 92 -3.24 -4.44 15.00
CA PRO A 92 -4.37 -4.25 14.09
C PRO A 92 -4.09 -3.22 12.98
N PRO A 93 -4.80 -3.29 11.84
CA PRO A 93 -4.76 -2.23 10.83
C PRO A 93 -5.32 -0.92 11.42
N ARG A 94 -5.01 0.20 10.77
CA ARG A 94 -5.57 1.49 11.17
C ARG A 94 -7.09 1.50 11.03
N ASP A 95 -7.78 2.18 11.95
CA ASP A 95 -9.25 2.30 11.94
C ASP A 95 -9.78 2.72 10.56
N GLY A 96 -10.78 1.99 10.07
CA GLY A 96 -11.41 2.20 8.76
C GLY A 96 -10.67 1.56 7.58
N PHE A 97 -9.58 0.81 7.82
CA PHE A 97 -8.83 0.11 6.79
C PHE A 97 -8.76 -1.39 7.05
N ASN A 98 -8.68 -2.18 5.98
CA ASN A 98 -8.59 -3.64 6.03
C ASN A 98 -7.13 -4.11 6.15
N LEU A 99 -6.20 -3.33 5.60
CA LEU A 99 -4.76 -3.59 5.67
C LEU A 99 -4.01 -2.29 5.90
N THR A 100 -3.02 -2.30 6.79
CA THR A 100 -2.05 -1.20 6.89
C THR A 100 -0.64 -1.77 6.87
N VAL A 101 0.20 -1.23 6.01
CA VAL A 101 1.58 -1.66 5.85
C VAL A 101 2.53 -0.49 5.95
N LYS A 102 3.68 -0.74 6.55
CA LYS A 102 4.82 0.17 6.62
C LYS A 102 5.85 -0.31 5.62
N LEU A 103 6.03 0.46 4.55
CA LEU A 103 7.05 0.25 3.54
C LEU A 103 8.36 0.91 4.00
N ASN A 104 9.46 0.18 3.90
CA ASN A 104 10.80 0.68 4.15
C ASN A 104 11.58 0.78 2.84
N LEU A 105 11.65 2.00 2.31
CA LEU A 105 12.32 2.33 1.06
C LEU A 105 13.83 2.11 1.14
N SER A 106 14.44 2.14 2.33
CA SER A 106 15.88 1.89 2.49
C SER A 106 16.26 0.42 2.26
N LYS A 107 15.27 -0.47 2.20
CA LYS A 107 15.46 -1.91 1.95
C LYS A 107 15.11 -2.30 0.51
N LEU A 108 14.77 -1.34 -0.34
CA LEU A 108 14.57 -1.62 -1.75
C LEU A 108 15.86 -2.20 -2.35
N PRO A 109 15.76 -3.21 -3.22
CA PRO A 109 16.93 -3.66 -3.96
C PRO A 109 17.48 -2.49 -4.80
N PRO A 110 18.80 -2.45 -5.04
CA PRO A 110 19.35 -1.51 -6.01
C PRO A 110 18.67 -1.71 -7.36
N GLU A 111 18.44 -0.62 -8.11
CA GLU A 111 17.96 -0.72 -9.49
C GLU A 111 18.94 -1.60 -10.29
N GLU A 112 18.39 -2.58 -11.02
CA GLU A 112 19.14 -3.45 -11.94
C GLU A 112 19.39 -2.74 -13.28
#